data_AF-A0A1C5IEF2-F1
#
_entry.id   AF-A0A1C5IEF2-F1
#
_cell.length_a   1.000
_cell.length_b   1.000
_cell.length_c   1.000
_cell.angle_alpha   90.00
_cell.angle_beta   90.00
_cell.angle_gamma   90.00
#
_symmetry.space_group_name_H-M   'P 1'
#
loop_
_entity.id
_entity.type
_entity.pdbx_description
1 polymer ?
#
loop_
_entity_poly.entity_id
_entity_poly.type
_entity_poly.pdbx_seq_one_letter_code
_entity_poly.pdbx_strand_id
1 'polypeptide(L)'
;MAVTYEQARDIVRRATEPDWPVGTYCLDDRKIVENDAFYVFEVGAREFLVGGDMSYMMAGSVPVVYKADGRLEFVPSFQIGTDPSVRNRPNPTPTLRD
;
A
#
# COMPACT_ATOMS: atom_id res chain seq x y z
N MET A 1 15.09 -11.04 11.87
CA MET A 1 13.69 -11.49 11.74
C MET A 1 13.08 -10.71 10.60
N ALA A 2 12.28 -11.34 9.75
CA ALA A 2 11.55 -10.60 8.72
C ALA A 2 10.43 -9.76 9.36
N VAL A 3 10.18 -8.60 8.79
CA VAL A 3 9.10 -7.68 9.17
C VAL A 3 7.76 -8.29 8.82
N THR A 4 6.81 -8.23 9.75
CA THR A 4 5.44 -8.72 9.52
C THR A 4 4.66 -7.74 8.66
N TYR A 5 3.54 -8.18 8.08
CA TYR A 5 2.68 -7.29 7.30
C TYR A 5 2.16 -6.11 8.13
N GLU A 6 1.80 -6.34 9.39
CA GLU A 6 1.30 -5.32 10.31
C GLU A 6 2.37 -4.27 10.61
N GLN A 7 3.60 -4.71 10.86
CA GLN A 7 4.73 -3.80 11.06
C GLN A 7 5.01 -2.97 9.80
N ALA A 8 4.96 -3.60 8.62
CA ALA A 8 5.12 -2.91 7.35
C ALA A 8 4.00 -1.89 7.10
N ARG A 9 2.74 -2.23 7.41
CA ARG A 9 1.60 -1.32 7.31
C ARG A 9 1.78 -0.10 8.21
N ASP A 10 2.23 -0.32 9.45
CA ASP A 10 2.48 0.77 10.40
C ASP A 10 3.62 1.69 9.93
N ILE A 11 4.66 1.14 9.30
CA ILE A 11 5.74 1.92 8.66
C ILE A 11 5.18 2.82 7.56
N VAL A 12 4.39 2.26 6.64
CA VAL A 12 3.77 3.04 5.55
C VAL A 12 2.88 4.13 6.12
N ARG A 13 1.97 3.77 7.03
CA ARG A 13 1.01 4.71 7.61
C ARG A 13 1.69 5.90 8.27
N ARG A 14 2.75 5.68 9.06
CA ARG A 14 3.52 6.76 9.69
C ARG A 14 4.22 7.67 8.68
N ALA A 15 4.61 7.14 7.52
CA ALA A 15 5.29 7.90 6.49
C ALA A 15 4.33 8.69 5.58
N THR A 16 3.09 8.23 5.40
CA THR A 16 2.17 8.81 4.40
C THR A 16 0.97 9.55 4.98
N GLU A 17 0.48 9.19 6.17
CA GLU A 17 -0.72 9.82 6.77
C GLU A 17 -0.52 11.28 7.23
N PRO A 18 0.61 11.66 7.88
CA PRO A 18 0.73 12.99 8.48
C PRO A 18 0.64 14.16 7.48
N ASP A 19 1.22 13.99 6.29
CA ASP A 19 1.34 15.04 5.27
C ASP A 19 0.46 14.75 4.04
N TRP A 20 -0.64 14.02 4.24
CA TRP A 20 -1.51 13.59 3.16
C TRP A 20 -2.15 14.77 2.39
N PRO A 21 -1.98 14.88 1.06
CA PRO A 21 -2.28 16.14 0.36
C PRO A 21 -3.68 16.23 -0.27
N VAL A 22 -4.43 15.12 -0.42
CA VAL A 22 -5.65 15.11 -1.25
C VAL A 22 -6.73 14.15 -0.77
N GLY A 23 -7.92 14.66 -0.48
CA GLY A 23 -9.04 13.83 0.00
C GLY A 23 -8.75 13.18 1.36
N THR A 24 -9.52 12.15 1.69
CA THR A 24 -9.39 11.43 2.95
C THR A 24 -8.30 10.38 2.83
N TYR A 25 -7.25 10.45 3.67
CA TYR A 25 -6.20 9.44 3.70
C TYR A 25 -6.79 8.02 3.82
N CYS A 26 -6.37 7.13 2.94
CA CYS A 26 -6.76 5.73 2.94
C CYS A 26 -5.56 4.85 2.57
N LEU A 27 -5.36 3.80 3.37
CA LEU A 27 -4.50 2.68 3.03
C LEU A 27 -5.43 1.48 2.82
N ASP A 28 -5.56 1.02 1.59
CA ASP A 28 -6.37 -0.16 1.27
C ASP A 28 -5.59 -1.43 1.57
N ASP A 29 -5.87 -2.03 2.72
CA ASP A 29 -5.30 -3.29 3.17
C ASP A 29 -6.25 -4.47 3.05
N ARG A 30 -7.31 -4.39 2.23
CA ARG A 30 -8.24 -5.52 2.02
C ARG A 30 -7.55 -6.72 1.38
N LYS A 31 -6.48 -6.47 0.60
CA LYS A 31 -5.61 -7.48 0.01
C LYS A 31 -4.16 -7.23 0.44
N ILE A 32 -3.41 -8.32 0.56
CA ILE A 32 -1.96 -8.28 0.72
C ILE A 32 -1.35 -8.51 -0.66
N VAL A 33 -0.63 -7.49 -1.13
CA VAL A 33 0.14 -7.49 -2.37
C VAL A 33 1.60 -7.67 -2.00
N GLU A 34 2.26 -8.73 -2.47
CA GLU A 34 3.61 -9.06 -2.04
C GLU A 34 4.35 -9.97 -3.01
N ASN A 35 5.67 -10.01 -2.91
CA ASN A 35 6.49 -11.12 -3.38
C ASN A 35 7.34 -11.67 -2.22
N ASP A 36 8.37 -12.45 -2.48
CA ASP A 36 9.22 -13.00 -1.42
C ASP A 36 10.10 -11.94 -0.73
N ALA A 37 10.33 -10.79 -1.37
CA ALA A 37 11.22 -9.73 -0.88
C ALA A 37 10.49 -8.60 -0.15
N PHE A 38 9.29 -8.21 -0.59
CA PHE A 38 8.61 -7.01 -0.09
C PHE A 38 7.08 -7.12 -0.07
N TYR A 39 6.45 -6.24 0.71
CA TYR A 39 5.02 -5.93 0.66
C TYR A 39 4.80 -4.64 -0.13
N VAL A 40 3.69 -4.56 -0.85
CA VAL A 40 3.22 -3.35 -1.56
C VAL A 40 1.95 -2.87 -0.90
N PHE A 41 1.82 -1.55 -0.77
CA PHE A 41 0.66 -0.91 -0.15
C PHE A 41 -0.03 0.05 -1.11
N GLU A 42 -1.34 -0.02 -1.17
CA GLU A 42 -2.18 0.91 -1.91
C GLU A 42 -2.58 2.05 -0.97
N VAL A 43 -2.02 3.23 -1.22
CA VAL A 43 -2.29 4.45 -0.45
C VAL A 43 -2.87 5.50 -1.39
N GLY A 44 -4.02 6.05 -1.02
CA GLY A 44 -4.83 6.90 -1.88
C GLY A 44 -5.91 7.62 -1.10
N ALA A 45 -6.69 8.44 -1.80
CA ALA A 45 -7.87 9.06 -1.22
C ALA A 45 -8.98 8.00 -1.09
N ARG A 46 -9.68 7.94 0.04
CA ARG A 46 -10.80 6.99 0.25
C ARG A 46 -11.88 7.18 -0.81
N GLU A 47 -12.12 8.42 -1.21
CA GLU A 47 -13.07 8.81 -2.25
C GLU A 47 -12.78 8.11 -3.58
N PHE A 48 -11.49 7.92 -3.91
CA PHE A 48 -11.07 7.15 -5.07
C PHE A 48 -11.04 5.64 -4.79
N LEU A 49 -10.33 5.20 -3.76
CA LEU A 49 -10.07 3.77 -3.50
C LEU A 49 -11.32 2.97 -3.11
N VAL A 50 -12.28 3.61 -2.45
CA VAL A 50 -13.54 2.98 -2.02
C VAL A 50 -14.71 3.54 -2.82
N GLY A 51 -14.76 4.86 -3.02
CA GLY A 51 -15.87 5.53 -3.69
C GLY A 51 -15.80 5.50 -5.23
N GLY A 52 -14.64 5.21 -5.82
CA GLY A 52 -14.43 5.22 -7.27
C GLY A 52 -14.41 6.62 -7.90
N ASP A 53 -14.30 7.69 -7.10
CA ASP A 53 -14.26 9.05 -7.62
C ASP A 53 -12.89 9.35 -8.25
N MET A 54 -12.86 9.34 -9.58
CA MET A 54 -11.67 9.57 -10.40
C MET A 54 -11.06 10.96 -10.22
N SER A 55 -11.80 11.95 -9.69
CA SER A 55 -11.25 13.28 -9.41
C SER A 55 -10.19 13.26 -8.29
N TYR A 56 -10.19 12.22 -7.48
CA TYR A 56 -9.22 11.97 -6.41
C TYR A 56 -8.14 10.94 -6.81
N MET A 57 -8.10 10.49 -8.07
CA MET A 57 -7.08 9.56 -8.55
C MET A 57 -5.69 10.19 -8.47
N MET A 58 -4.73 9.45 -7.92
CA MET A 58 -3.32 9.81 -7.94
C MET A 58 -2.52 8.84 -8.80
N ALA A 59 -1.91 9.34 -9.85
CA ALA A 59 -0.90 8.62 -10.61
C ALA A 59 0.46 8.78 -9.91
N GLY A 60 1.21 7.69 -9.77
CA GLY A 60 2.56 7.79 -9.22
C GLY A 60 3.12 6.49 -8.69
N SER A 61 3.95 6.62 -7.66
CA SER A 61 4.59 5.51 -6.98
C SER A 61 3.74 4.97 -5.85
N VAL A 62 3.85 3.66 -5.61
CA VAL A 62 3.28 2.97 -4.46
C VAL A 62 4.35 2.70 -3.42
N PRO A 63 4.03 2.81 -2.12
CA PRO A 63 4.94 2.42 -1.06
C PRO A 63 5.18 0.90 -1.05
N VAL A 64 6.45 0.54 -0.92
CA VAL A 64 6.96 -0.83 -0.81
C VAL A 64 7.79 -0.95 0.46
N VAL A 65 7.56 -2.01 1.23
CA VAL A 65 8.33 -2.30 2.45
C VAL A 65 9.07 -3.62 2.30
N TYR A 66 10.40 -3.56 2.37
CA TYR A 66 11.25 -4.75 2.30
C TYR A 66 11.12 -5.56 3.58
N LYS A 67 10.88 -6.87 3.42
CA LYS A 67 10.65 -7.78 4.54
C LYS A 67 11.91 -8.01 5.37
N ALA A 68 13.10 -7.88 4.78
CA ALA A 68 14.36 -8.18 5.45
C ALA A 68 14.66 -7.20 6.60
N ASP A 69 14.35 -5.91 6.40
CA ASP A 69 14.81 -4.81 7.26
C ASP A 69 13.75 -3.72 7.52
N GLY A 70 12.58 -3.79 6.89
CA GLY A 70 11.52 -2.79 7.04
C GLY A 70 11.78 -1.49 6.27
N ARG A 71 12.77 -1.48 5.37
CA ARG A 71 13.07 -0.30 4.55
C ARG A 71 11.86 0.06 3.68
N LEU A 72 11.47 1.32 3.71
CA LEU A 72 10.41 1.89 2.88
C LEU A 72 10.99 2.50 1.61
N GLU A 73 10.44 2.14 0.45
CA GLU A 73 10.70 2.78 -0.84
C GLU A 73 9.39 3.13 -1.56
N PHE A 74 9.45 4.09 -2.46
CA PHE A 74 8.33 4.42 -3.35
C PHE A 74 8.68 3.99 -4.77
N VAL A 75 7.99 2.97 -5.25
CA VAL A 75 8.25 2.34 -6.56
C VAL A 75 7.13 2.73 -7.53
N PRO A 76 7.42 3.14 -8.77
CA PRO A 76 6.40 3.40 -9.78
C PRO A 76 5.37 2.27 -9.88
N SER A 77 4.07 2.60 -9.82
CA SER A 77 3.00 1.61 -9.78
C SER A 77 3.01 0.65 -10.97
N PHE A 78 3.41 1.12 -12.15
CA PHE A 78 3.53 0.27 -13.35
C PHE A 78 4.60 -0.81 -13.19
N GLN A 79 5.71 -0.54 -12.49
CA GLN A 79 6.76 -1.54 -12.28
C GLN A 79 6.22 -2.68 -11.44
N ILE A 80 5.49 -2.37 -10.36
CA ILE A 80 4.80 -3.38 -9.54
C ILE A 80 3.76 -4.14 -10.36
N GLY A 81 2.92 -3.41 -11.11
CA GLY A 81 1.84 -4.01 -11.92
C GLY A 81 2.33 -4.94 -13.04
N THR A 82 3.59 -4.80 -13.45
CA THR A 82 4.22 -5.66 -14.46
C THR A 82 5.18 -6.72 -13.90
N ASP A 83 5.42 -6.73 -12.58
CA ASP A 83 6.31 -7.70 -11.94
C ASP A 83 5.60 -9.06 -11.79
N PRO A 84 6.04 -10.12 -12.48
CA PRO A 84 5.37 -11.43 -12.44
C PRO A 84 5.53 -12.16 -11.10
N SER A 85 6.44 -11.72 -10.23
CA SER A 85 6.64 -12.29 -8.89
C SER A 85 5.62 -11.78 -7.88
N VAL A 86 4.99 -10.63 -8.17
CA VAL A 86 4.02 -10.00 -7.27
C VAL A 86 2.71 -10.77 -7.34
N ARG A 87 2.24 -11.19 -6.16
CA ARG A 87 0.99 -11.92 -5.97
C ARG A 87 0.06 -11.16 -5.04
N ASN A 88 -1.23 -11.42 -5.23
CA ASN A 88 -2.30 -10.89 -4.40
C ASN A 88 -2.94 -12.02 -3.60
N ARG A 89 -3.19 -11.78 -2.32
CA ARG A 89 -4.04 -12.65 -1.50
C ARG A 89 -4.95 -11.84 -0.58
N PRO A 90 -6.08 -12.39 -0.11
CA PRO A 90 -6.90 -11.72 0.89
C PRO A 90 -6.09 -11.41 2.17
N ASN A 91 -6.31 -10.24 2.75
CA ASN A 91 -5.83 -9.95 4.10
C ASN A 91 -6.76 -10.64 5.12
N PRO A 92 -6.27 -11.50 6.02
CA PRO A 92 -7.11 -12.11 7.06
C PRO A 92 -7.61 -11.09 8.11
N THR A 93 -6.94 -9.95 8.25
CA THR A 93 -7.20 -8.94 9.28
C THR A 93 -7.15 -7.51 8.70
N PRO A 94 -8.03 -7.17 7.75
CA PRO A 94 -8.07 -5.84 7.15
C PRO A 94 -8.47 -4.78 8.17
N THR A 95 -7.87 -3.60 8.07
CA THR A 95 -8.25 -2.42 8.87
C THR A 95 -9.19 -1.50 8.11
N LEU A 96 -9.13 -1.48 6.78
CA LEU A 96 -10.14 -0.83 5.96
C LEU A 96 -11.46 -1.60 6.05
N ARG A 97 -12.48 -0.95 6.60
CA ARG A 97 -13.87 -1.42 6.57
C ARG A 97 -14.63 -0.67 5.48
N ASP A 98 -15.50 -1.38 4.77
CA ASP A 98 -16.41 -0.82 3.76
C ASP A 98 -17.30 0.28 4.37
#